data_AF-A0A9P6U4K9-F1
#
_entry.id   AF-A0A9P6U4K9-F1
#
_cell.length_a   1.000
_cell.length_b   1.000
_cell.length_c   1.000
_cell.angle_alpha   90.00
_cell.angle_beta   90.00
_cell.angle_gamma   90.00
#
_symmetry.space_group_name_H-M   'P 1'
#
loop_
_entity.id
_entity.type
_entity.pdbx_description
1 polymer ?
#
loop_
_entity_poly.entity_id
_entity_poly.type
_entity_poly.pdbx_seq_one_letter_code
_entity_poly.pdbx_strand_id
1 'polypeptide(L)'
;MFTKRFASTVSAAKAQELATKSVAQATSGFSKISGPIIYNAKVAGQVAKQVYIKEGMAPPSGAQIEAAKESALKFAKDARSANTWKNISKEQYLKAGLVAAEAYAFFLVGEIVGRRNLVGYDVKPADAHEHHH
;
A
#
# COMPACT_ATOMS: atom_id res chain seq x y z
N MET A 1 16.03 37.88 -52.46
CA MET A 1 16.44 36.91 -51.40
C MET A 1 15.83 37.18 -50.02
N PHE A 2 14.93 38.16 -49.85
CA PHE A 2 14.42 38.59 -48.52
C PHE A 2 13.08 37.96 -48.09
N THR A 3 12.29 37.41 -49.00
CA THR A 3 10.94 36.88 -48.70
C THR A 3 10.93 35.49 -48.07
N LYS A 4 11.97 34.68 -48.29
CA LYS A 4 12.06 33.32 -47.70
C LYS A 4 12.36 33.31 -46.19
N ARG A 5 13.00 34.35 -45.65
CA ARG A 5 13.38 34.43 -44.22
C ARG A 5 12.25 34.92 -43.29
N PHE A 6 11.29 35.66 -43.83
CA PHE A 6 10.09 36.08 -43.09
C PHE A 6 9.04 34.96 -42.98
N ALA A 7 8.89 34.12 -43.99
CA ALA A 7 7.96 32.99 -43.94
C ALA A 7 8.38 31.90 -42.92
N SER A 8 9.69 31.64 -42.79
CA SER A 8 10.21 30.62 -41.86
C SER A 8 10.12 31.05 -40.39
N THR A 9 10.22 32.33 -40.09
CA THR A 9 10.11 32.87 -38.72
C THR A 9 8.65 32.88 -38.24
N VAL A 10 7.69 33.20 -39.12
CA VAL A 10 6.25 33.12 -38.83
C VAL A 10 5.79 31.67 -38.67
N SER A 11 6.33 30.74 -39.47
CA SER A 11 6.07 29.30 -39.34
C SER A 11 6.61 28.73 -38.02
N ALA A 12 7.81 29.12 -37.60
CA ALA A 12 8.40 28.70 -36.33
C ALA A 12 7.63 29.24 -35.12
N ALA A 13 7.19 30.51 -35.16
CA ALA A 13 6.36 31.10 -34.11
C ALA A 13 5.00 30.38 -33.97
N LYS A 14 4.36 30.03 -35.09
CA LYS A 14 3.10 29.27 -35.09
C LYS A 14 3.26 27.83 -34.62
N ALA A 15 4.40 27.20 -34.92
CA ALA A 15 4.76 25.88 -34.41
C ALA A 15 5.01 25.90 -32.89
N GLN A 16 5.70 26.92 -32.37
CA GLN A 16 5.88 27.12 -30.93
C GLN A 16 4.55 27.40 -30.23
N GLU A 17 3.66 28.21 -30.80
CA GLU A 17 2.33 28.48 -30.24
C GLU A 17 1.47 27.20 -30.16
N LEU A 18 1.53 26.34 -31.19
CA LEU A 18 0.84 25.04 -31.21
C LEU A 18 1.41 24.06 -30.19
N ALA A 19 2.74 24.00 -30.05
CA ALA A 19 3.40 23.18 -29.03
C ALA A 19 3.08 23.67 -27.60
N THR A 20 3.00 24.98 -27.40
CA THR A 20 2.65 25.57 -26.11
C THR A 20 1.17 25.32 -25.78
N LYS A 21 0.28 25.39 -26.78
CA LYS A 21 -1.14 25.06 -26.63
C LYS A 21 -1.36 23.57 -26.35
N SER A 22 -0.64 22.65 -27.00
CA SER A 22 -0.77 21.22 -26.74
C SER A 22 -0.26 20.83 -25.35
N VAL A 23 0.85 21.41 -24.89
CA VAL A 23 1.36 21.24 -23.52
C VAL A 23 0.40 21.86 -22.49
N ALA A 24 -0.15 23.05 -22.76
CA ALA A 24 -1.17 23.67 -21.92
C ALA A 24 -2.45 22.82 -21.84
N GLN A 25 -2.83 22.18 -22.94
CA GLN A 25 -4.02 21.33 -22.99
C GLN A 25 -3.80 20.01 -22.25
N ALA A 26 -2.63 19.37 -22.40
CA ALA A 26 -2.24 18.18 -21.65
C ALA A 26 -2.16 18.45 -20.14
N THR A 27 -1.57 19.56 -19.73
CA THR A 27 -1.50 19.98 -18.32
C THR A 27 -2.86 20.38 -17.75
N SER A 28 -3.74 20.98 -18.56
CA SER A 28 -5.11 21.31 -18.15
C SER A 28 -5.98 20.07 -17.94
N GLY A 29 -5.82 19.02 -18.76
CA GLY A 29 -6.52 17.75 -18.61
C GLY A 29 -6.11 17.03 -17.32
N PHE A 30 -4.80 16.97 -17.04
CA PHE A 30 -4.28 16.45 -15.78
C PHE A 30 -4.74 17.27 -14.56
N SER A 31 -4.77 18.60 -14.67
CA SER A 31 -5.20 19.49 -13.58
C SER A 31 -6.70 19.35 -13.26
N LYS A 32 -7.54 19.10 -14.27
CA LYS A 32 -8.98 18.87 -14.09
C LYS A 32 -9.31 17.55 -13.42
N ILE A 33 -8.53 16.50 -13.69
CA ILE A 33 -8.75 15.15 -13.12
C ILE A 33 -8.06 15.03 -11.74
N SER A 34 -6.93 15.69 -11.53
CA SER A 34 -6.19 15.65 -10.27
C SER A 34 -6.91 16.38 -9.13
N GLY A 35 -7.61 17.48 -9.39
CA GLY A 35 -8.33 18.24 -8.36
C GLY A 35 -9.30 17.38 -7.52
N PRO A 36 -10.28 16.69 -8.14
CA PRO A 36 -11.22 15.81 -7.45
C PRO A 36 -10.54 14.61 -6.76
N ILE A 37 -9.53 14.00 -7.40
CA ILE A 37 -8.81 12.84 -6.83
C ILE A 37 -8.05 13.26 -5.56
N ILE A 38 -7.33 14.38 -5.61
CA ILE A 38 -6.59 14.89 -4.44
C ILE A 38 -7.55 15.24 -3.31
N TYR A 39 -8.69 15.85 -3.63
CA TYR A 39 -9.71 16.15 -2.62
C TYR A 39 -10.26 14.88 -1.96
N ASN A 40 -10.69 13.90 -2.76
CA ASN A 40 -11.21 12.63 -2.26
C ASN A 40 -10.16 11.84 -1.46
N ALA A 41 -8.90 11.86 -1.91
CA ALA A 41 -7.79 11.25 -1.18
C ALA A 41 -7.56 11.93 0.18
N LYS A 42 -7.66 13.26 0.26
CA LYS A 42 -7.56 13.99 1.53
C LYS A 42 -8.70 13.61 2.49
N VAL A 43 -9.93 13.54 1.99
CA VAL A 43 -11.09 13.13 2.81
C VAL A 43 -10.91 11.70 3.30
N ALA A 44 -10.56 10.77 2.40
CA ALA A 44 -10.27 9.39 2.75
C ALA A 44 -9.15 9.29 3.80
N GLY A 45 -8.09 10.09 3.68
CA GLY A 45 -7.02 10.17 4.67
C GLY A 45 -7.48 10.67 6.05
N GLN A 46 -8.36 11.67 6.10
CA GLN A 46 -8.93 12.14 7.37
C GLN A 46 -9.83 11.09 8.02
N VAL A 47 -10.64 10.38 7.22
CA VAL A 47 -11.47 9.27 7.72
C VAL A 47 -10.59 8.14 8.23
N ALA A 48 -9.56 7.74 7.48
CA ALA A 48 -8.59 6.73 7.90
C ALA A 48 -7.88 7.12 9.21
N LYS A 49 -7.50 8.39 9.37
CA LYS A 49 -6.92 8.91 10.62
C LYS A 49 -7.88 8.79 11.80
N GLN A 50 -9.16 9.12 11.60
CA GLN A 50 -10.16 8.99 12.66
C GLN A 50 -10.36 7.53 13.08
N VAL A 51 -10.42 6.61 12.12
CA VAL A 51 -10.50 5.17 12.38
C VAL A 51 -9.25 4.68 13.11
N TYR A 52 -8.05 5.08 12.67
CA TYR A 52 -6.79 4.72 13.34
C TYR A 52 -6.76 5.08 14.82
N ILE A 53 -7.25 6.28 15.17
CA ILE A 53 -7.32 6.75 16.56
C ILE A 53 -8.43 6.02 17.33
N LYS A 54 -9.62 5.88 16.75
CA LYS A 54 -10.79 5.28 17.41
C LYS A 54 -10.63 3.77 17.66
N GLU A 55 -10.09 3.05 16.69
CA GLU A 55 -9.84 1.61 16.78
C GLU A 55 -8.60 1.27 17.62
N GLY A 56 -7.93 2.28 18.19
CA GLY A 56 -6.77 2.06 19.05
C GLY A 56 -5.61 1.39 18.33
N MET A 57 -5.42 1.66 17.03
CA MET A 57 -4.28 1.16 16.25
C MET A 57 -2.95 1.84 16.62
N ALA A 58 -2.95 2.70 17.63
CA ALA A 58 -1.74 3.24 18.24
C ALA A 58 -0.92 2.11 18.86
N PRO A 59 0.43 2.19 18.83
CA PRO A 59 1.26 1.23 19.55
C PRO A 59 0.80 1.16 21.02
N PRO A 60 0.58 -0.06 21.56
CA PRO A 60 0.13 -0.23 22.92
C PRO A 60 1.14 0.37 23.91
N SER A 61 0.64 0.88 25.03
CA SER A 61 1.48 1.35 26.13
C SER A 61 2.30 0.20 26.73
N GLY A 62 3.41 0.51 27.39
CA GLY A 62 4.26 -0.51 28.04
C GLY A 62 3.48 -1.39 29.03
N ALA A 63 2.51 -0.81 29.76
CA ALA A 63 1.65 -1.56 30.67
C ALA A 63 0.74 -2.58 29.95
N GLN A 64 0.22 -2.23 28.76
CA GLN A 64 -0.59 -3.13 27.96
C GLN A 64 0.24 -4.27 27.36
N ILE A 65 1.51 -4.00 27.03
CA ILE A 65 2.44 -5.03 26.56
C ILE A 65 2.72 -6.05 27.67
N GLU A 66 2.99 -5.60 28.89
CA GLU A 66 3.20 -6.51 30.02
C GLU A 66 1.94 -7.34 30.34
N ALA A 67 0.76 -6.70 30.34
CA ALA A 67 -0.50 -7.43 30.49
C ALA A 67 -0.74 -8.47 29.38
N ALA A 68 -0.36 -8.14 28.14
CA ALA A 68 -0.44 -9.08 27.01
C ALA A 68 0.53 -10.26 27.18
N LYS A 69 1.74 -10.02 27.70
CA LYS A 69 2.70 -11.10 27.99
C LYS A 69 2.19 -12.03 29.09
N GLU A 70 1.64 -11.48 30.17
CA GLU A 70 1.08 -12.28 31.26
C GLU A 70 -0.08 -13.15 30.77
N SER A 71 -0.98 -12.59 29.95
CA SER A 71 -2.09 -13.35 29.37
C SER A 71 -1.61 -14.44 28.40
N ALA A 72 -0.59 -14.18 27.59
CA ALA A 72 0.02 -15.17 26.71
C ALA A 72 0.70 -16.31 27.51
N LEU A 73 1.42 -15.99 28.59
CA LEU A 73 2.03 -16.98 29.47
C LEU A 73 0.98 -17.83 30.18
N LYS A 74 -0.11 -17.21 30.63
CA LYS A 74 -1.24 -17.93 31.23
C LYS A 74 -1.88 -18.88 30.21
N PHE A 75 -2.17 -18.40 29.01
CA PHE A 75 -2.69 -19.23 27.92
C PHE A 75 -1.78 -20.42 27.62
N ALA A 76 -0.46 -20.20 27.54
CA ALA A 76 0.50 -21.28 27.30
C ALA A 76 0.50 -22.35 28.42
N LYS A 77 0.31 -21.94 29.67
CA LYS A 77 0.16 -22.86 30.81
C LYS A 77 -1.16 -23.63 30.72
N ASP A 78 -2.25 -22.93 30.43
CA ASP A 78 -3.59 -23.51 30.32
C ASP A 78 -3.69 -24.47 29.13
N ALA A 79 -3.07 -24.16 27.99
CA ALA A 79 -3.03 -25.00 26.80
C ALA A 79 -2.31 -26.35 27.02
N ARG A 80 -1.36 -26.40 27.98
CA ARG A 80 -0.69 -27.66 28.37
C ARG A 80 -1.58 -28.55 29.24
N SER A 81 -2.64 -28.01 29.84
CA SER A 81 -3.60 -28.81 30.60
C SER A 81 -4.61 -29.46 29.66
N ALA A 82 -4.72 -30.78 29.72
CA ALA A 82 -5.69 -31.55 28.94
C ALA A 82 -7.16 -31.20 29.28
N ASN A 83 -7.42 -30.54 30.41
CA ASN A 83 -8.76 -30.13 30.82
C ASN A 83 -9.27 -28.89 30.07
N THR A 84 -8.37 -28.06 29.55
CA THR A 84 -8.69 -26.82 28.86
C THR A 84 -9.40 -27.08 27.54
N TRP A 85 -8.97 -28.10 26.80
CA TRP A 85 -9.52 -28.47 25.50
C TRP A 85 -10.88 -29.19 25.59
N LYS A 86 -11.21 -29.76 26.75
CA LYS A 86 -12.45 -30.53 26.95
C LYS A 86 -13.69 -29.65 27.13
N ASN A 87 -13.51 -28.39 27.50
CA ASN A 87 -14.59 -27.46 27.84
C ASN A 87 -14.81 -26.35 26.80
N ILE A 88 -14.21 -26.47 25.61
CA ILE A 88 -14.31 -25.44 24.56
C ILE A 88 -15.59 -25.65 23.74
N SER A 89 -16.37 -24.58 23.58
CA SER A 89 -17.57 -24.60 22.74
C SER A 89 -17.24 -24.45 21.25
N LYS A 90 -18.14 -24.89 20.37
CA LYS A 90 -17.95 -24.74 18.91
C LYS A 90 -17.79 -23.27 18.48
N GLU A 91 -18.48 -22.36 19.15
CA GLU A 91 -18.36 -20.93 18.89
C GLU A 91 -16.98 -20.38 19.25
N GLN A 92 -16.38 -20.88 20.34
CA GLN A 92 -15.02 -20.49 20.73
C GLN A 92 -13.99 -20.98 19.72
N TYR A 93 -14.15 -22.19 19.19
CA TYR A 93 -13.31 -22.70 18.10
C TYR A 93 -13.42 -21.84 16.84
N LEU A 94 -14.64 -21.45 16.44
CA LEU A 94 -14.85 -20.63 15.26
C LEU A 94 -14.21 -19.25 15.41
N LYS A 95 -14.40 -18.60 16.57
CA LYS A 95 -13.78 -17.31 16.88
C LYS A 95 -12.26 -17.41 16.93
N ALA A 96 -11.71 -18.45 17.55
CA ALA A 96 -10.27 -18.67 17.61
C ALA A 96 -9.68 -18.92 16.21
N GLY A 97 -10.36 -19.69 15.37
CA GLY A 97 -9.97 -19.92 13.98
C GLY A 97 -9.98 -18.63 13.15
N LEU A 98 -11.00 -17.78 13.32
CA LEU A 98 -11.08 -16.48 12.65
C LEU A 98 -9.91 -15.58 13.07
N VAL A 99 -9.65 -15.43 14.36
CA VAL A 99 -8.54 -14.63 14.89
C VAL A 99 -7.18 -15.17 14.42
N ALA A 100 -7.03 -16.51 14.36
CA ALA A 100 -5.82 -17.12 13.84
C ALA A 100 -5.61 -16.83 12.33
N ALA A 101 -6.69 -16.85 11.54
CA ALA A 101 -6.65 -16.49 10.13
C ALA A 101 -6.28 -15.01 9.93
N GLU A 102 -6.83 -14.11 10.75
CA GLU A 102 -6.46 -12.69 10.75
C GLU A 102 -4.99 -12.48 11.10
N ALA A 103 -4.49 -13.14 12.15
CA ALA A 103 -3.08 -13.09 12.54
C ALA A 103 -2.16 -13.61 11.42
N TYR A 104 -2.56 -14.67 10.72
CA TYR A 104 -1.84 -15.19 9.56
C TYR A 104 -1.82 -14.20 8.40
N ALA A 105 -2.94 -13.52 8.13
CA ALA A 105 -2.99 -12.47 7.11
C ALA A 105 -2.04 -11.31 7.45
N PHE A 106 -2.01 -10.84 8.70
CA PHE A 106 -1.06 -9.81 9.13
C PHE A 106 0.40 -10.27 9.01
N PHE A 107 0.68 -11.55 9.28
CA PHE A 107 2.02 -12.11 9.08
C PHE A 107 2.46 -12.03 7.61
N LEU A 108 1.59 -12.42 6.67
CA LEU A 108 1.88 -12.32 5.23
C LEU A 108 2.08 -10.87 4.77
N VAL A 109 1.25 -9.94 5.26
CA VAL A 109 1.44 -8.51 5.00
C VAL A 109 2.79 -8.02 5.55
N GLY A 110 3.18 -8.47 6.74
CA GLY A 110 4.48 -8.20 7.33
C GLY A 110 5.64 -8.72 6.47
N GLU A 111 5.50 -9.90 5.88
CA GLU A 111 6.48 -10.48 4.95
C GLU A 111 6.60 -9.65 3.66
N ILE A 112 5.47 -9.17 3.11
CA ILE A 112 5.45 -8.26 1.95
C ILE A 112 6.19 -6.96 2.28
N VAL A 113 5.92 -6.36 3.43
CA VAL A 113 6.58 -5.11 3.87
C VAL A 113 8.08 -5.36 4.12
N GLY A 114 8.44 -6.46 4.78
CA GLY A 114 9.82 -6.82 5.08
C GLY A 114 10.66 -7.10 3.83
N ARG A 115 10.07 -7.75 2.82
CA ARG A 115 10.73 -8.00 1.52
C ARG A 115 10.59 -6.86 0.52
N ARG A 116 9.68 -5.89 0.78
CA ARG A 116 9.32 -4.78 -0.11
C ARG A 116 8.88 -5.23 -1.52
N ASN A 117 8.41 -6.47 -1.64
CA ASN A 117 8.01 -7.12 -2.90
C ASN A 117 6.62 -7.71 -2.75
N LEU A 118 5.69 -7.32 -3.64
CA LEU A 118 4.31 -7.79 -3.64
C LEU A 118 4.13 -9.18 -4.28
N VAL A 119 4.94 -9.53 -5.29
CA VAL A 119 4.82 -10.79 -6.04
C VAL A 119 6.21 -11.28 -6.45
N GLY A 120 6.59 -12.48 -5.99
CA GLY A 120 7.76 -13.24 -6.49
C GLY A 120 9.13 -12.59 -6.26
N TYR A 121 10.18 -13.40 -6.20
CA TYR A 121 11.52 -12.87 -6.43
C TYR A 121 11.65 -12.57 -7.92
N ASP A 122 12.14 -11.38 -8.26
CA ASP A 122 12.65 -11.09 -9.59
C ASP A 122 13.98 -11.85 -9.75
N VAL A 123 13.88 -13.17 -9.94
CA VAL A 123 15.00 -13.99 -10.34
C VAL A 123 15.27 -13.65 -11.80
N LYS A 124 16.26 -12.78 -12.03
CA LYS A 124 16.92 -12.74 -13.34
C LYS A 124 17.30 -14.17 -13.69
N PRO A 125 16.84 -14.72 -14.83
CA PRO A 125 17.25 -16.05 -15.24
C PRO A 125 18.77 -16.05 -15.35
N ALA A 126 19.42 -16.97 -14.66
CA ALA A 126 20.86 -17.18 -14.70
C ALA A 126 21.33 -17.83 -16.01
N ASP A 127 20.52 -17.73 -17.08
CA ASP A 127 20.74 -18.37 -18.38
C ASP A 127 20.78 -17.35 -19.53
N ALA A 128 21.26 -16.13 -19.28
CA ALA A 128 21.74 -15.27 -20.37
C ALA A 128 23.15 -15.74 -20.78
N HIS A 129 23.23 -16.96 -21.28
CA HIS A 129 24.39 -17.42 -22.02
C HIS A 129 24.53 -16.54 -23.27
N GLU A 130 25.72 -15.94 -23.35
CA GLU A 130 26.23 -15.12 -24.43
C GLU A 130 25.98 -15.77 -25.80
N HIS A 131 25.20 -15.09 -26.64
CA HIS A 131 25.27 -15.24 -28.09
C HIS A 131 25.99 -14.01 -28.65
N HIS A 132 27.33 -14.04 -28.57
CA HIS A 132 28.20 -13.15 -29.33
C HIS A 132 28.34 -13.69 -30.77
N HIS A 133 28.21 -12.78 -31.73
CA HIS A 133 28.85 -12.88 -33.05
C HIS A 133 30.36 -12.70 -32.91
#